data_AF-A0AAU5CBP0-F1
#
_entry.id   AF-A0AAU5CBP0-F1
#
_cell.length_a   1.000
_cell.length_b   1.000
_cell.length_c   1.000
_cell.angle_alpha   90.00
_cell.angle_beta   90.00
_cell.angle_gamma   90.00
#
_symmetry.space_group_name_H-M   'P 1'
#
loop_
_entity.id
_entity.type
_entity.pdbx_description
1 polymer ?
#
loop_
_entity_poly.entity_id
_entity_poly.type
_entity_poly.pdbx_seq_one_letter_code
_entity_poly.pdbx_strand_id
1 'polypeptide(L)' 'MEGFVVLPRRWVVERTFAWLMHSRRLARDYETLPAASEAVIRWSMITRMGRRLARPRAGGRR' A
#
# COMPACT_ATOMS: atom_id res chain seq x y z
N MET A 1 -0.88 27.03 -17.82
CA MET A 1 -0.91 25.97 -16.78
C MET A 1 -1.87 24.91 -17.27
N GLU A 2 -1.36 23.73 -17.63
CA GLU A 2 -2.20 22.57 -17.88
C GLU A 2 -2.91 22.19 -16.56
N GLY A 3 -4.23 21.99 -16.63
CA GLY A 3 -5.07 21.65 -15.48
C GLY A 3 -4.90 20.20 -15.00
N PHE A 4 -5.75 19.76 -14.09
CA PHE A 4 -5.77 18.36 -13.65
C PHE A 4 -6.15 17.43 -14.82
N VAL A 5 -5.21 16.59 -15.26
CA VAL A 5 -5.46 15.57 -16.28
C VAL A 5 -5.92 14.27 -15.60
N VAL A 6 -7.13 13.81 -15.96
CA VAL A 6 -7.69 12.55 -15.47
C VAL A 6 -6.94 11.39 -16.12
N LEU A 7 -6.08 10.74 -15.35
CA LEU A 7 -5.36 9.54 -15.79
C LEU A 7 -6.21 8.29 -15.51
N PRO A 8 -6.55 7.48 -16.53
CA PRO A 8 -7.29 6.24 -16.31
C PRO A 8 -6.48 5.32 -15.39
N ARG A 9 -7.15 4.76 -14.37
CA ARG A 9 -6.57 3.83 -13.35
C ARG A 9 -5.55 4.44 -12.38
N ARG A 10 -5.40 5.78 -12.34
CA ARG A 10 -4.57 6.48 -11.34
C ARG A 10 -4.85 6.03 -9.90
N TRP A 11 -6.11 5.74 -9.59
CA TRP A 11 -6.55 5.25 -8.28
C TRP A 11 -5.83 3.95 -7.84
N VAL A 12 -5.38 3.10 -8.77
CA VAL A 12 -4.68 1.84 -8.43
C VAL A 12 -3.34 2.13 -7.76
N VAL A 13 -2.61 3.10 -8.30
CA VAL A 13 -1.32 3.56 -7.78
C VAL A 13 -1.53 4.29 -6.45
N GLU A 14 -2.47 5.21 -6.39
CA GLU A 14 -2.78 5.95 -5.16
C GLU A 14 -3.22 5.03 -4.02
N ARG A 15 -4.02 4.01 -4.33
CA ARG A 15 -4.41 2.98 -3.35
C ARG A 15 -3.22 2.20 -2.83
N THR A 16 -2.22 1.96 -3.68
CA THR A 16 -0.95 1.34 -3.28
C THR A 16 -0.22 2.17 -2.24
N PHE A 17 -0.10 3.48 -2.47
CA PHE A 17 0.47 4.41 -1.51
C PHE A 17 -0.37 4.51 -0.23
N ALA A 18 -1.70 4.54 -0.31
CA ALA A 18 -2.57 4.55 0.87
C ALA A 18 -2.34 3.33 1.78
N TRP A 19 -2.11 2.15 1.20
CA TRP A 19 -1.79 0.95 1.98
C TRP A 19 -0.39 1.00 2.60
N LEU A 20 0.60 1.58 1.90
CA LEU A 20 1.95 1.77 2.45
C LEU A 20 1.95 2.76 3.61
N MET A 21 1.19 3.87 3.50
CA MET A 21 1.03 4.87 4.56
C MET A 21 0.39 4.32 5.84
N HIS A 22 -0.33 3.19 5.77
CA HIS A 22 -0.83 2.52 6.96
C HIS A 22 0.28 1.85 7.79
N SER A 23 1.46 1.66 7.21
CA SER A 23 2.65 1.22 7.92
C SER A 23 3.31 2.44 8.55
N ARG A 24 3.17 2.59 9.87
CA ARG A 24 3.68 3.75 10.64
C ARG A 24 5.15 4.08 10.39
N ARG A 25 5.96 3.08 10.04
CA ARG A 25 7.38 3.23 9.69
C ARG A 25 7.51 4.08 8.41
N LEU A 26 6.94 3.64 7.29
CA LEU A 26 6.90 4.39 6.02
C LEU A 26 6.28 5.79 6.12
N ALA A 27 5.27 5.98 6.96
CA ALA A 27 4.64 7.29 7.14
C ALA A 27 5.51 8.30 7.90
N ARG A 28 6.57 7.84 8.58
CA ARG A 28 7.43 8.65 9.47
C ARG A 28 8.91 8.43 9.19
N ASP A 29 9.25 7.79 8.08
CA ASP A 29 10.58 7.28 7.82
C ASP A 29 11.58 8.43 7.60
N TYR A 30 12.60 8.44 8.46
CA TYR A 30 13.87 9.14 8.33
C TYR A 30 14.99 8.12 8.12
N GLU A 31 14.72 7.06 7.34
CA GLU A 31 15.74 6.05 7.12
C GLU A 31 16.84 6.62 6.21
N THR A 32 18.08 6.58 6.69
CA THR A 32 19.23 7.15 6.00
C THR A 32 19.64 6.33 4.77
N LEU A 33 19.23 5.06 4.71
CA LEU A 33 19.60 4.09 3.69
C LEU A 33 18.38 3.66 2.88
N PRO A 34 18.39 3.83 1.54
CA PRO A 34 17.28 3.41 0.68
C PRO A 34 16.92 1.91 0.80
N ALA A 35 17.92 1.06 1.06
CA ALA A 35 17.72 -0.38 1.22
C ALA A 35 16.82 -0.74 2.42
N ALA A 36 16.90 0.05 3.49
CA ALA A 36 16.04 -0.15 4.64
C ALA A 36 14.57 0.18 4.28
N SER A 37 14.34 1.29 3.57
CA SER A 37 12.98 1.68 3.16
C SER A 37 12.38 0.67 2.20
N GLU A 38 13.21 0.13 1.30
CA GLU A 38 12.82 -0.94 0.39
C GLU A 38 12.39 -2.22 1.13
N ALA A 39 13.12 -2.60 2.19
CA ALA A 39 12.75 -3.74 3.03
C ALA A 39 11.41 -3.52 3.74
N VAL A 40 11.15 -2.30 4.25
CA VAL A 40 9.87 -1.96 4.89
C VAL A 40 8.72 -2.01 3.88
N ILE A 41 8.91 -1.48 2.66
CA ILE A 41 7.91 -1.57 1.58
C ILE A 41 7.53 -3.03 1.30
N ARG A 42 8.53 -3.90 1.13
CA ARG A 42 8.31 -5.35 0.91
C ARG A 42 7.54 -5.98 2.07
N TRP A 43 7.97 -5.71 3.30
CA TRP A 43 7.32 -6.22 4.51
C TRP A 43 5.85 -5.82 4.62
N SER A 44 5.54 -4.54 4.36
CA SER A 44 4.18 -4.01 4.36
C SER A 44 3.28 -4.72 3.35
N MET A 45 3.80 -4.98 2.15
CA MET A 45 3.06 -5.71 1.11
C MET A 45 2.85 -7.18 1.48
N ILE A 46 3.86 -7.87 2.01
CA ILE A 46 3.74 -9.26 2.51
C ILE A 46 2.65 -9.35 3.58
N THR A 47 2.71 -8.47 4.60
CA THR A 47 1.72 -8.44 5.68
C THR A 47 0.31 -8.25 5.14
N ARG A 48 0.16 -7.34 4.18
CA ARG A 48 -1.14 -7.03 3.58
C ARG A 48 -1.68 -8.18 2.72
N MET A 49 -0.82 -8.86 1.97
CA MET A 49 -1.20 -10.05 1.22
C MET A 49 -1.56 -11.21 2.16
N GLY A 50 -0.81 -11.40 3.25
CA GLY A 50 -1.13 -12.36 4.31
C GLY A 50 -2.52 -12.12 4.90
N ARG A 51 -2.86 -10.86 5.24
CA ARG A 51 -4.21 -10.50 5.71
C ARG A 51 -5.32 -10.79 4.71
N ARG A 52 -5.05 -10.70 3.41
CA ARG A 52 -6.03 -11.01 2.35
C ARG A 52 -6.30 -12.51 2.25
N LEU A 53 -5.25 -13.32 2.40
CA LEU A 53 -5.36 -14.77 2.40
C LEU A 53 -6.05 -15.27 3.68
N ALA A 54 -5.73 -14.68 4.82
CA ALA A 54 -6.32 -15.03 6.11
C ALA A 54 -7.75 -14.50 6.31
N ARG A 55 -8.19 -13.54 5.47
CA ARG A 55 -9.57 -13.05 5.54
C ARG A 55 -10.49 -14.19 5.14
N PRO A 56 -11.42 -14.64 6.01
CA PRO A 56 -12.40 -15.63 5.63
C PRO A 56 -13.06 -15.15 4.35
N ARG A 57 -13.19 -16.03 3.34
CA ARG A 57 -14.13 -15.75 2.25
C ARG A 57 -15.44 -15.45 2.96
N ALA A 58 -15.94 -14.24 2.83
CA ALA A 58 -17.28 -13.91 3.30
C ALA A 58 -18.24 -14.72 2.43
N GLY A 59 -18.38 -16.00 2.77
CA GLY A 59 -19.19 -16.99 2.09
C GLY A 59 -20.55 -16.99 2.75
N GLY A 60 -21.52 -16.45 2.02
CA GLY A 60 -22.93 -16.81 2.18
C GLY A 60 -23.70 -16.03 3.23
N ARG A 61 -23.99 -14.75 2.98
CA ARG A 61 -25.32 -14.22 3.30
C ARG A 61 -26.08 -14.05 1.99
N ARG A 62 -26.58 -15.17 1.50
CA ARG A 62 -27.86 -15.23 0.78
C ARG A 62 -28.82 -15.95 1.70
#